data_AF-A0AAQ4FNK5-F1
#
_entry.id   AF-A0AAQ4FNK5-F1
#
_cell.length_a   1.000
_cell.length_b   1.000
_cell.length_c   1.000
_cell.angle_alpha   90.00
_cell.angle_beta   90.00
_cell.angle_gamma   90.00
#
_symmetry.space_group_name_H-M   'P 1'
#
loop_
_entity.id
_entity.type
_entity.pdbx_description
1 polymer ?
#
loop_
_entity_poly.entity_id
_entity_poly.type
_entity_poly.pdbx_seq_one_letter_code
_entity_poly.pdbx_strand_id
1 'polypeptide(L)'
;MAHELRCAILDGKYFTVTSSDEDKVKAKCSFCKTAISGAYSSTSNFKLHLKRVHPLELQRFEVYKEGWKKTTTKRKADTANEKMLQTKLFCSTRSKLSVPEVDNLIVRFVVDGLHSLSTVEEPGFVALITGLRPGSTVIS
;
A
#
# COMPACT_ATOMS: atom_id res chain seq x y z
N MET A 1 -31.69 2.81 -14.46
CA MET A 1 -30.57 1.86 -14.52
C MET A 1 -29.57 2.22 -13.44
N ALA A 2 -29.68 1.59 -12.27
CA ALA A 2 -28.77 1.84 -11.15
C ALA A 2 -27.49 1.01 -11.38
N HIS A 3 -26.47 1.61 -11.98
CA HIS A 3 -25.14 0.98 -11.97
C HIS A 3 -24.64 1.00 -10.52
N GLU A 4 -24.52 -0.18 -9.92
CA GLU A 4 -23.99 -0.35 -8.57
C GLU A 4 -22.64 0.39 -8.46
N LEU A 5 -22.60 1.41 -7.61
CA LEU A 5 -21.39 2.17 -7.31
C LEU A 5 -20.46 1.32 -6.43
N ARG A 6 -19.76 0.36 -7.05
CA ARG A 6 -18.88 -0.59 -6.36
C ARG A 6 -17.60 0.07 -5.80
N CYS A 7 -17.28 1.29 -6.22
CA CYS A 7 -16.09 2.00 -5.74
C CYS A 7 -16.31 3.52 -5.63
N ALA A 8 -15.75 4.13 -4.58
CA ALA A 8 -15.88 5.55 -4.25
C ALA A 8 -15.40 6.52 -5.34
N ILE A 9 -14.45 6.09 -6.19
CA ILE A 9 -13.91 6.93 -7.28
C ILE A 9 -14.79 6.93 -8.53
N LEU A 10 -15.67 5.93 -8.66
CA LEU A 10 -16.56 5.74 -9.81
C LEU A 10 -18.00 6.18 -9.49
N ASP A 11 -18.14 7.09 -8.52
CA ASP A 11 -19.40 7.60 -7.97
C ASP A 11 -20.16 8.57 -8.91
N GLY A 12 -19.58 8.89 -10.06
CA GLY A 12 -20.06 9.91 -10.98
C GLY A 12 -19.51 11.31 -10.70
N LYS A 13 -18.92 11.57 -9.53
CA LYS A 13 -18.31 12.85 -9.19
C LYS A 13 -16.95 13.02 -9.87
N TYR A 14 -16.10 12.00 -9.77
CA TYR A 14 -14.76 12.02 -10.38
C TYR A 14 -14.72 11.30 -11.73
N PHE A 15 -15.39 10.16 -11.82
CA PHE A 15 -15.47 9.36 -13.03
C PHE A 15 -16.89 8.85 -13.26
N THR A 16 -17.33 8.92 -14.51
CA THR A 16 -18.63 8.40 -14.97
C THR A 16 -18.40 7.11 -15.75
N VAL A 17 -18.95 6.00 -15.28
CA VAL A 17 -18.86 4.70 -15.98
C VAL A 17 -19.62 4.77 -17.30
N THR A 18 -18.94 4.40 -18.39
CA THR A 18 -19.52 4.37 -19.75
C THR A 18 -19.79 2.94 -20.21
N SER A 19 -18.94 1.98 -19.85
CA SER A 19 -19.17 0.56 -20.10
C SER A 19 -18.56 -0.30 -18.99
N SER A 20 -19.17 -1.45 -18.71
CA SER A 20 -18.71 -2.42 -17.73
C SER A 20 -18.87 -3.83 -18.30
N ASP A 21 -17.76 -4.54 -18.43
CA ASP A 21 -17.68 -5.94 -18.86
C ASP A 21 -17.13 -6.76 -17.68
N GLU A 22 -17.99 -7.49 -16.96
CA GLU A 22 -17.70 -8.34 -15.78
C GLU A 22 -16.71 -7.72 -14.76
N ASP A 23 -15.40 -7.75 -15.02
CA ASP A 23 -14.33 -7.18 -14.20
C ASP A 23 -13.70 -5.89 -14.75
N LYS A 24 -13.81 -5.63 -16.05
CA LYS A 24 -13.27 -4.44 -16.72
C LYS A 24 -14.31 -3.33 -16.75
N VAL A 25 -13.92 -2.15 -16.31
CA VAL A 25 -14.74 -0.95 -16.33
C VAL A 25 -14.07 0.14 -17.15
N LYS A 26 -14.81 0.73 -18.09
CA LYS A 26 -14.40 1.94 -18.80
C LYS A 26 -15.19 3.11 -18.24
N ALA A 27 -14.48 4.10 -17.72
CA ALA A 27 -15.07 5.31 -17.18
C ALA A 27 -14.43 6.55 -17.80
N LYS A 28 -15.24 7.60 -18.00
CA LYS A 28 -14.78 8.91 -18.46
C LYS A 28 -14.50 9.80 -17.25
N CYS A 29 -13.37 10.51 -17.29
CA CYS A 29 -13.06 11.51 -16.28
C CYS A 29 -14.02 12.71 -16.40
N SER A 30 -14.58 13.17 -15.28
CA SER A 30 -15.49 14.32 -15.28
C SER A 30 -14.79 15.64 -15.61
N PHE A 31 -13.48 15.73 -15.39
CA PHE A 31 -12.71 16.97 -15.56
C PHE A 31 -12.10 17.13 -16.96
N CYS A 32 -11.43 16.09 -17.48
CA CYS A 32 -10.78 16.14 -18.79
C CYS A 32 -11.50 15.33 -19.88
N LYS A 33 -12.62 14.66 -19.55
CA LYS A 33 -13.42 13.83 -20.47
C LYS A 33 -12.66 12.66 -21.11
N THR A 34 -11.45 12.38 -20.65
CA THR A 34 -10.64 11.25 -21.15
C THR A 34 -11.26 9.94 -20.68
N ALA A 35 -11.38 8.98 -21.59
CA ALA A 35 -11.86 7.64 -21.28
C ALA A 35 -10.70 6.78 -20.75
N ILE A 36 -10.90 6.15 -19.59
CA ILE A 36 -9.91 5.34 -18.90
C ILE A 36 -10.51 3.98 -18.62
N SER A 37 -9.72 2.94 -18.88
CA SER A 37 -10.09 1.56 -18.59
C SER A 37 -9.40 1.10 -17.31
N GLY A 38 -10.13 0.37 -16.46
CA GLY A 38 -9.63 -0.18 -15.21
C GLY A 38 -10.51 -1.33 -14.75
N ALA A 39 -10.45 -1.65 -13.46
CA ALA A 39 -11.30 -2.67 -12.85
C ALA A 39 -12.03 -2.10 -11.63
N TYR A 40 -13.16 -2.70 -11.25
CA TYR A 40 -13.84 -2.33 -9.99
C TYR A 40 -13.02 -2.73 -8.77
N SER A 41 -12.29 -3.84 -8.86
CA SER A 41 -11.39 -4.35 -7.82
C SER A 41 -10.11 -3.53 -7.66
N SER A 42 -9.66 -2.86 -8.73
CA SER A 42 -8.41 -2.09 -8.74
C SER A 42 -8.58 -0.74 -9.41
N THR A 43 -8.54 0.31 -8.59
CA THR A 43 -8.73 1.70 -9.02
C THR A 43 -7.44 2.47 -9.26
N SER A 44 -6.31 1.76 -9.32
CA SER A 44 -4.98 2.34 -9.53
C SER A 44 -4.91 3.20 -10.80
N ASN A 45 -5.54 2.78 -11.90
CA ASN A 45 -5.53 3.53 -13.16
C ASN A 45 -6.25 4.88 -13.03
N PHE A 46 -7.40 4.92 -12.35
CA PHE A 46 -8.18 6.14 -12.13
C PHE A 46 -7.46 7.09 -11.17
N LYS A 47 -6.89 6.56 -10.07
CA LYS A 47 -6.07 7.35 -9.14
C LYS A 47 -4.82 7.91 -9.80
N LEU A 48 -4.13 7.11 -10.62
CA LEU A 48 -2.92 7.54 -11.33
C LEU A 48 -3.22 8.67 -12.31
N HIS A 49 -4.36 8.59 -12.99
CA HIS A 49 -4.83 9.67 -13.86
C HIS A 49 -5.06 10.97 -13.06
N LEU A 50 -5.80 10.91 -11.95
CA LEU A 50 -5.98 12.08 -11.08
C LEU A 50 -4.62 12.61 -10.60
N LYS A 51 -3.69 11.74 -10.18
CA LYS A 51 -2.35 12.15 -9.74
C LYS A 51 -1.57 12.92 -10.81
N ARG A 52 -1.66 12.49 -12.08
CA ARG A 52 -0.87 13.06 -13.20
C ARG A 52 -1.53 14.30 -13.81
N VAL A 53 -2.85 14.30 -13.95
CA VAL A 53 -3.59 15.33 -14.71
C VAL A 53 -4.34 16.29 -13.78
N HIS A 54 -4.82 15.80 -12.63
CA HIS A 54 -5.68 16.55 -11.71
C HIS A 54 -5.22 16.41 -10.24
N PRO A 55 -3.99 16.82 -9.90
CA PRO A 55 -3.41 16.58 -8.57
C PRO A 55 -4.22 17.23 -7.44
N LEU A 56 -4.83 18.39 -7.70
CA LEU A 56 -5.73 19.06 -6.75
C LEU A 56 -7.02 18.26 -6.48
N GLU A 57 -7.57 17.61 -7.51
CA GLU A 57 -8.76 16.77 -7.36
C GLU A 57 -8.45 15.46 -6.64
N LEU A 58 -7.23 14.93 -6.80
CA LEU A 58 -6.78 13.77 -6.02
C LEU A 58 -6.79 14.08 -4.52
N GLN A 59 -6.31 15.25 -4.11
CA GLN A 59 -6.31 15.65 -2.70
C GLN A 59 -7.74 15.73 -2.14
N ARG A 60 -8.69 16.30 -2.90
CA ARG A 60 -10.12 16.32 -2.53
C ARG A 60 -10.72 14.93 -2.48
N PHE A 61 -10.32 14.05 -3.41
CA PHE A 61 -10.78 12.67 -3.45
C PHE A 61 -10.31 11.88 -2.22
N GLU A 62 -9.06 12.04 -1.78
CA GLU A 62 -8.57 11.31 -0.60
C GLU A 62 -9.33 11.72 0.67
N VAL A 63 -9.65 13.02 0.85
CA VAL A 63 -10.54 13.47 1.95
C VAL A 63 -11.94 12.90 1.82
N TYR A 64 -12.49 12.89 0.61
CA TYR A 64 -13.83 12.35 0.32
C TYR A 64 -13.93 10.84 0.58
N LYS A 65 -12.89 10.08 0.23
CA LYS A 65 -12.83 8.64 0.37
C LYS A 65 -12.92 8.19 1.83
N GLU A 66 -12.34 8.95 2.77
CA GLU A 66 -12.40 8.61 4.21
C GLU A 66 -13.83 8.73 4.77
N GLY A 67 -14.68 9.57 4.17
CA GLY A 67 -16.10 9.69 4.51
C GLY A 67 -17.01 8.70 3.77
N TRP A 68 -16.50 7.95 2.78
CA TRP A 68 -17.31 7.03 1.98
C TRP A 68 -17.67 5.78 2.80
N LYS A 69 -18.91 5.76 3.32
CA LYS A 69 -19.48 4.58 3.97
C LYS A 69 -19.65 3.47 2.94
N LYS A 70 -18.98 2.33 3.14
CA LYS A 70 -19.20 1.10 2.35
C LYS A 70 -20.62 0.59 2.61
N THR A 71 -21.60 1.07 1.85
CA THR A 71 -22.97 0.55 1.87
C THR A 71 -23.04 -0.76 1.09
N THR A 72 -22.37 -1.80 1.58
CA THR A 72 -22.46 -3.23 1.19
C THR A 72 -21.61 -3.97 2.23
N THR A 73 -22.11 -4.67 3.25
CA THR A 73 -23.25 -5.58 3.33
C THR A 73 -23.67 -5.70 4.81
N LYS A 74 -24.96 -5.56 5.13
CA LYS A 74 -25.53 -6.05 6.39
C LYS A 74 -25.35 -7.57 6.43
N ARG A 75 -24.49 -8.10 7.31
CA ARG A 75 -24.73 -9.41 7.93
C ARG A 75 -25.22 -9.14 9.35
N LYS A 76 -26.38 -9.71 9.66
CA LYS A 76 -27.13 -9.55 10.91
C LYS A 76 -26.22 -9.88 12.11
N ALA A 77 -26.24 -9.04 13.14
CA ALA A 77 -25.65 -9.32 14.44
C ALA A 77 -26.65 -8.89 15.52
N ASP A 78 -27.61 -9.77 15.78
CA ASP A 78 -28.33 -9.83 17.05
C ASP A 78 -27.76 -11.03 17.82
N THR A 79 -27.56 -10.84 19.13
CA THR A 79 -26.99 -11.75 20.13
C THR A 79 -25.53 -11.45 20.51
N ALA A 80 -25.42 -10.92 21.72
CA ALA A 80 -24.25 -10.61 22.50
C ALA A 80 -23.19 -11.72 22.51
N ASN A 81 -21.97 -11.38 22.06
CA ASN A 81 -20.70 -11.73 22.70
C ASN A 81 -19.59 -10.92 21.98
N GLU A 82 -19.44 -9.65 22.34
CA GLU A 82 -18.42 -8.76 21.78
C GLU A 82 -17.05 -9.13 22.35
N LYS A 83 -16.46 -10.24 21.88
CA LYS A 83 -15.01 -10.38 21.92
C LYS A 83 -14.45 -9.30 21.01
N MET A 84 -13.99 -8.21 21.63
CA MET A 84 -13.20 -7.15 21.01
C MET A 84 -12.04 -7.78 20.22
N LEU A 85 -12.25 -8.03 18.92
CA LEU A 85 -11.19 -8.39 18.01
C LEU A 85 -10.39 -7.12 17.76
N GLN A 86 -9.35 -6.94 18.57
CA GLN A 86 -8.32 -5.95 18.30
C GLN A 86 -7.84 -6.16 16.86
N THR A 87 -8.14 -5.23 15.96
CA THR A 87 -7.43 -5.15 14.68
C THR A 87 -5.97 -5.04 15.02
N LYS A 88 -5.19 -6.10 14.75
CA LYS A 88 -3.75 -5.98 14.79
C LYS A 88 -3.41 -4.81 13.88
N LEU A 89 -2.90 -3.75 14.48
CA LEU A 89 -2.18 -2.70 13.79
C LEU A 89 -1.22 -3.44 12.86
N PHE A 90 -1.48 -3.38 11.56
CA PHE A 90 -0.43 -3.58 10.58
C PHE A 90 0.55 -2.45 10.85
N CYS A 91 1.47 -2.70 11.78
CA CYS A 91 2.71 -1.98 11.85
C CYS A 91 3.29 -2.11 10.44
N SER A 92 3.39 -0.98 9.74
CA SER A 92 4.04 -0.86 8.44
C SER A 92 5.17 -1.85 8.37
N THR A 93 5.13 -2.70 7.34
CA THR A 93 6.16 -3.65 6.97
C THR A 93 7.52 -3.12 7.41
N ARG A 94 8.05 -3.64 8.54
CA ARG A 94 9.48 -3.61 8.76
C ARG A 94 10.00 -4.39 7.57
N SER A 95 10.47 -3.69 6.54
CA SER A 95 11.02 -4.31 5.34
C SER A 95 12.10 -5.24 5.85
N LYS A 96 11.78 -6.54 5.90
CA LYS A 96 12.74 -7.53 6.32
C LYS A 96 13.72 -7.55 5.18
N LEU A 97 14.82 -6.83 5.32
CA LEU A 97 15.98 -7.02 4.45
C LEU A 97 16.26 -8.52 4.48
N SER A 98 16.61 -9.12 3.37
CA SER A 98 17.12 -10.49 3.33
C SER A 98 18.48 -10.52 4.04
N VAL A 99 18.93 -11.71 4.47
CA VAL A 99 20.30 -11.88 4.98
C VAL A 99 21.35 -11.40 3.95
N PRO A 100 21.27 -11.77 2.65
CA PRO A 100 22.25 -11.29 1.67
C PRO A 100 22.23 -9.78 1.46
N GLU A 101 21.11 -9.10 1.66
CA GLU A 101 21.08 -7.64 1.62
C GLU A 101 21.87 -7.00 2.78
N VAL A 102 21.85 -7.62 3.96
CA VAL A 102 22.65 -7.15 5.10
C VAL A 102 24.14 -7.41 4.85
N ASP A 103 24.50 -8.58 4.33
CA ASP A 103 25.90 -8.91 4.01
C ASP A 103 26.49 -7.96 2.96
N ASN A 104 25.72 -7.64 1.91
CA ASN A 104 26.15 -6.67 0.90
C ASN A 104 26.39 -5.27 1.48
N LEU A 105 25.58 -4.85 2.46
CA LEU A 105 25.78 -3.56 3.14
C LEU A 105 27.04 -3.57 4.01
N ILE A 106 27.33 -4.69 4.67
CA ILE A 106 28.55 -4.85 5.48
C ILE A 106 29.79 -4.85 4.58
N VAL A 107 29.76 -5.61 3.47
CA VAL A 107 30.85 -5.62 2.47
C VAL A 107 31.08 -4.22 1.92
N ARG A 108 30.02 -3.48 1.58
CA ARG A 108 30.15 -2.11 1.10
C ARG A 108 30.76 -1.18 2.16
N PHE A 109 30.37 -1.31 3.41
CA PHE A 109 30.98 -0.56 4.51
C PHE A 109 32.48 -0.84 4.63
N VAL A 110 32.89 -2.10 4.53
CA VAL A 110 34.31 -2.51 4.54
C VAL A 110 35.07 -1.90 3.37
N VAL A 111 34.53 -1.98 2.15
CA VAL A 111 35.19 -1.50 0.93
C VAL A 111 35.25 0.03 0.88
N ASP A 112 34.13 0.72 1.11
CA ASP A 112 34.06 2.18 1.03
C ASP A 112 34.83 2.84 2.19
N GLY A 113 34.85 2.20 3.36
CA GLY A 113 35.57 2.69 4.54
C GLY A 113 37.01 2.19 4.65
N LEU A 114 37.47 1.34 3.73
CA LEU A 114 38.76 0.63 3.81
C LEU A 114 39.01 0.00 5.19
N HIS A 115 37.95 -0.53 5.80
CA HIS A 115 38.04 -1.13 7.14
C HIS A 115 38.63 -2.54 7.05
N SER A 116 39.34 -2.96 8.10
CA SER A 116 39.79 -4.35 8.23
C SER A 116 38.60 -5.27 8.51
N LEU A 117 38.67 -6.51 8.01
CA LEU A 117 37.62 -7.51 8.24
C LEU A 117 37.43 -7.84 9.73
N SER A 118 38.47 -7.72 10.55
CA SER A 118 38.38 -7.88 12.00
C SER A 118 37.34 -6.94 12.64
N THR A 119 37.16 -5.74 12.09
CA THR A 119 36.22 -4.73 12.62
C THR A 119 34.77 -5.21 12.58
N VAL A 120 34.41 -6.02 11.58
CA VAL A 120 33.05 -6.58 11.45
C VAL A 120 32.88 -7.91 12.19
N GLU A 121 33.97 -8.52 12.64
CA GLU A 121 34.00 -9.72 13.51
C GLU A 121 33.98 -9.38 15.00
N GLU A 122 34.33 -8.13 15.36
CA GLU A 122 34.31 -7.65 16.74
C GLU A 122 32.95 -7.90 17.41
N PRO A 123 32.92 -8.40 18.66
CA PRO A 123 31.69 -8.81 19.33
C PRO A 123 30.71 -7.64 19.53
N GLY A 124 31.22 -6.41 19.68
CA GLY A 124 30.40 -5.20 19.76
C GLY A 124 29.67 -4.89 18.45
N PHE A 125 30.32 -5.11 17.32
CA PHE A 125 29.71 -4.92 16.00
C PHE A 125 28.63 -5.98 15.75
N VAL A 126 28.92 -7.25 16.03
CA VAL A 126 27.96 -8.35 15.92
C VAL A 126 26.73 -8.10 16.82
N ALA A 127 26.95 -7.66 18.07
CA ALA A 127 25.87 -7.32 19.00
C ALA A 127 25.00 -6.16 18.48
N LEU A 128 25.61 -5.14 17.85
CA LEU A 128 24.89 -4.02 17.23
C LEU A 128 23.96 -4.50 16.12
N ILE A 129 24.49 -5.29 15.17
CA ILE A 129 23.69 -5.79 14.03
C ILE A 129 22.61 -6.76 14.51
N THR A 130 22.93 -7.64 15.47
CA THR A 130 21.97 -8.60 16.05
C THR A 130 20.88 -7.90 16.85
N GLY A 131 21.21 -6.82 17.58
CA GLY A 131 20.25 -6.00 18.32
C GLY A 131 19.30 -5.23 17.40
N LEU A 132 19.80 -4.75 16.27
CA LEU A 132 18.95 -4.15 15.24
C LEU A 132 18.06 -5.19 14.57
N ARG A 133 18.57 -6.40 14.33
CA ARG A 133 17.81 -7.48 13.69
C ARG A 133 18.11 -8.85 14.32
N PRO A 134 17.22 -9.34 15.22
CA PRO A 134 17.39 -10.64 15.83
C PRO A 134 17.26 -11.75 14.79
N GLY A 135 18.22 -12.68 14.77
CA GLY A 135 18.28 -13.80 13.83
C GLY A 135 19.11 -13.56 12.56
N SER A 136 19.93 -12.51 12.54
CA SER A 136 20.91 -12.28 11.47
C SER A 136 22.26 -12.82 11.93
N THR A 137 22.84 -13.78 11.20
CA THR A 137 24.25 -14.11 11.35
C THR A 137 25.03 -13.12 10.50
N VAL A 138 25.94 -12.37 11.13
CA VAL A 138 26.82 -11.42 10.45
C VAL A 138 27.97 -12.22 9.85
N ILE A 139 28.08 -12.24 8.52
CA ILE A 139 29.16 -12.87 7.74
C ILE A 139 29.40 -14.35 8.15
N SER A 140 28.76 -15.27 7.42
CA SER A 140 29.12 -16.69 7.44
C SER A 140 29.85 -17.10 6.16
#